data_AF-A0A972VE78-F1
#
_entry.id   AF-A0A972VE78-F1
#
_cell.length_a   1.000
_cell.length_b   1.000
_cell.length_c   1.000
_cell.angle_alpha   90.00
_cell.angle_beta   90.00
_cell.angle_gamma   90.00
#
_symmetry.space_group_name_H-M   'P 1'
#
loop_
_entity.id
_entity.type
_entity.pdbx_description
1 polymer ?
#
loop_
_entity_poly.entity_id
_entity_poly.type
_entity_poly.pdbx_seq_one_letter_code
_entity_poly.pdbx_strand_id
1 'polypeptide(L)'
;MITKWKVFNFKSIREETELDLGPLTIFAGANSSGKSTFIQSILLIAQTLAHKVSSRSVVLNGAFTSLGQFDDLKSYGREIDQISIKCTCHPLTNQEAYKAGRSQLTSRGSIYYGPLYNQLQEIACEMSFDADPSSPQRDLFQIQPRLFATQLSCISRDEDNVDQTADISIHHSSIGISEIEGVAATSEIDDQLRASLAYAVELDENSLVEAKEQFRSAKAIGCVLRHFLPEKVVYMINTLEEDANKITAALQEIGPRSMLLRRGLGREILLSEEIIFVLREVLADTINFDRTFMPKHQQSSTFGSESETITLKEWYEQLRGLRLETRLKVEQVLREREDLFERIYAAMKTSTNELVETHAIVQYRLPRLISEATNYLNNFFGTSLKYLGPLRDAPKPLYPLAPAADPNDVGLRGEHTASILELHKNKKIQYIPSTNFKNPVIDRKIVTRTLEVAVIDWLQYLGVANSVQSRDQGKLGHELKVGIDNSGSTYDLTHVGVGVSQVLPILVMCLLSDMDSTLV
;
A
#
# COMPACT_ATOMS: atom_id res chain seq x y z
N MET A 1 -13.59 3.94 -4.52
CA MET A 1 -14.86 3.24 -4.26
C MET A 1 -14.78 1.82 -4.78
N ILE A 2 -15.34 0.82 -4.07
CA ILE A 2 -15.48 -0.53 -4.63
C ILE A 2 -16.55 -0.51 -5.71
N THR A 3 -16.22 -1.06 -6.88
CA THR A 3 -17.09 -1.06 -8.07
C THR A 3 -17.41 -2.46 -8.57
N LYS A 4 -16.52 -3.43 -8.34
CA LYS A 4 -16.77 -4.83 -8.61
C LYS A 4 -16.24 -5.69 -7.50
N TRP A 5 -16.94 -6.79 -7.25
CA TRP A 5 -16.53 -7.76 -6.26
C TRP A 5 -16.84 -9.17 -6.72
N LYS A 6 -15.82 -10.01 -6.69
CA LYS A 6 -15.84 -11.36 -7.23
C LYS A 6 -15.38 -12.35 -6.18
N VAL A 7 -16.12 -13.44 -6.04
CA VAL A 7 -15.91 -14.44 -4.98
C VAL A 7 -16.06 -15.83 -5.57
N PHE A 8 -15.17 -16.74 -5.17
CA PHE A 8 -15.20 -18.14 -5.54
C PHE A 8 -15.02 -19.02 -4.30
N ASN A 9 -15.78 -20.12 -4.26
CA ASN A 9 -15.68 -21.18 -3.26
C ASN A 9 -15.83 -20.73 -1.79
N PHE A 10 -16.63 -19.68 -1.53
CA PHE A 10 -16.80 -19.08 -0.21
C PHE A 10 -18.22 -19.34 0.33
N LYS A 11 -18.33 -20.16 1.37
CA LYS A 11 -19.55 -20.65 2.04
C LYS A 11 -20.63 -21.15 1.09
N SER A 12 -21.65 -20.31 0.83
CA SER A 12 -22.78 -20.65 -0.04
C SER A 12 -22.53 -20.29 -1.51
N ILE A 13 -21.47 -19.52 -1.80
CA ILE A 13 -21.08 -19.11 -3.16
C ILE A 13 -20.09 -20.14 -3.70
N ARG A 14 -20.62 -21.09 -4.48
CA ARG A 14 -19.85 -22.22 -5.00
C ARG A 14 -19.09 -21.89 -6.27
N GLU A 15 -19.77 -21.23 -7.19
CA GLU A 15 -19.23 -20.84 -8.49
C GLU A 15 -18.67 -19.44 -8.41
N GLU A 16 -17.78 -19.16 -9.36
CA GLU A 16 -17.17 -17.86 -9.49
C GLU A 16 -18.25 -16.83 -9.80
N THR A 17 -18.52 -15.96 -8.84
CA THR A 17 -19.62 -15.00 -8.91
C THR A 17 -19.05 -13.60 -8.81
N GLU A 18 -19.24 -12.80 -9.85
CA GLU A 18 -18.87 -11.38 -9.90
C GLU A 18 -20.13 -10.52 -9.86
N LEU A 19 -20.13 -9.47 -9.04
CA LEU A 19 -21.19 -8.47 -8.97
C LEU A 19 -20.61 -7.06 -9.14
N ASP A 20 -21.28 -6.27 -9.99
CA ASP A 20 -21.07 -4.83 -10.07
C ASP A 20 -21.75 -4.14 -8.88
N LEU A 21 -21.03 -3.20 -8.25
CA LEU A 21 -21.47 -2.41 -7.11
C LEU A 21 -21.64 -0.96 -7.55
N GLY A 22 -22.87 -0.46 -7.43
CA GLY A 22 -23.18 0.96 -7.60
C GLY A 22 -23.01 1.75 -6.29
N PRO A 23 -23.07 3.10 -6.35
CA PRO A 23 -22.97 3.98 -5.17
C PRO A 23 -23.99 3.66 -4.07
N LEU A 24 -25.13 3.06 -4.43
CA LEU A 24 -26.07 2.42 -3.52
C LEU A 24 -26.37 1.03 -4.05
N THR A 25 -26.00 0.00 -3.29
CA THR A 25 -26.25 -1.41 -3.65
C THR A 25 -27.09 -2.05 -2.56
N ILE A 26 -28.21 -2.68 -2.93
CA ILE A 26 -29.14 -3.32 -2.00
C ILE A 26 -29.21 -4.82 -2.32
N PHE A 27 -28.87 -5.65 -1.34
CA PHE A 27 -29.01 -7.10 -1.44
C PHE A 27 -30.38 -7.56 -0.93
N ALA A 28 -31.23 -8.06 -1.80
CA ALA A 28 -32.56 -8.60 -1.47
C ALA A 28 -32.72 -10.05 -1.99
N GLY A 29 -33.42 -10.90 -1.24
CA GLY A 29 -33.69 -12.29 -1.63
C GLY A 29 -33.86 -13.23 -0.43
N ALA A 30 -34.20 -14.50 -0.69
CA ALA A 30 -34.46 -15.51 0.34
C ALA A 30 -33.24 -15.80 1.25
N ASN A 31 -33.47 -16.30 2.47
CA ASN A 31 -32.38 -16.71 3.35
C ASN A 31 -31.47 -17.75 2.68
N SER A 32 -30.18 -17.71 3.00
CA SER A 32 -29.16 -18.60 2.41
C SER A 32 -28.91 -18.45 0.91
N SER A 33 -29.40 -17.37 0.28
CA SER A 33 -29.14 -17.05 -1.14
C SER A 33 -27.74 -16.44 -1.41
N GLY A 34 -26.82 -16.44 -0.44
CA GLY A 34 -25.47 -15.86 -0.61
C GLY A 34 -25.28 -14.40 -0.18
N LYS A 35 -26.34 -13.65 0.18
CA LYS A 35 -26.22 -12.21 0.55
C LYS A 35 -25.24 -11.95 1.69
N SER A 36 -25.45 -12.60 2.84
CA SER A 36 -24.57 -12.45 4.00
C SER A 36 -23.17 -12.99 3.73
N THR A 37 -23.07 -14.05 2.92
CA THR A 37 -21.79 -14.61 2.48
C THR A 37 -20.99 -13.61 1.67
N PHE A 38 -21.63 -12.88 0.75
CA PHE A 38 -20.99 -11.84 -0.04
C PHE A 38 -20.49 -10.70 0.84
N ILE A 39 -21.33 -10.17 1.74
CA ILE A 39 -20.93 -9.13 2.71
C ILE A 39 -19.77 -9.63 3.59
N GLN A 40 -19.85 -10.85 4.10
CA GLN A 40 -18.79 -11.46 4.92
C GLN A 40 -17.45 -11.55 4.20
N SER A 41 -17.45 -11.75 2.87
CA SER A 41 -16.20 -11.74 2.09
C SER A 41 -15.56 -10.34 2.08
N ILE A 42 -16.34 -9.27 1.97
CA ILE A 42 -15.86 -7.88 2.08
C ILE A 42 -15.30 -7.61 3.48
N LEU A 43 -16.02 -8.04 4.52
CA LEU A 43 -15.59 -7.89 5.90
C LEU A 43 -14.32 -8.67 6.22
N LEU A 44 -14.11 -9.84 5.59
CA LEU A 44 -12.89 -10.62 5.71
C LEU A 44 -11.68 -9.83 5.18
N ILE A 45 -11.80 -9.19 4.01
CA ILE A 45 -10.76 -8.32 3.46
C ILE A 45 -10.48 -7.14 4.39
N ALA A 46 -11.55 -6.45 4.79
CA ALA A 46 -11.45 -5.25 5.62
C ALA A 46 -10.76 -5.55 6.96
N GLN A 47 -11.19 -6.61 7.67
CA GLN A 47 -10.59 -6.96 8.95
C GLN A 47 -9.16 -7.49 8.82
N THR A 48 -8.83 -8.13 7.69
CA THR A 48 -7.47 -8.61 7.43
C THR A 48 -6.52 -7.43 7.25
N LEU A 49 -6.86 -6.46 6.39
CA LEU A 49 -6.01 -5.28 6.14
C LEU A 49 -5.97 -4.29 7.31
N ALA A 50 -7.03 -4.22 8.13
CA ALA A 50 -7.06 -3.43 9.35
C ALA A 50 -6.29 -4.08 10.53
N HIS A 51 -5.87 -5.34 10.41
CA HIS A 51 -5.23 -6.06 11.50
C HIS A 51 -3.80 -5.57 11.75
N LYS A 52 -3.40 -5.46 13.03
CA LYS A 52 -2.06 -4.95 13.40
C LYS A 52 -0.93 -5.94 13.11
N VAL A 53 -1.21 -7.24 13.21
CA VAL A 53 -0.20 -8.29 12.94
C VAL A 53 -0.19 -8.56 11.44
N SER A 54 0.84 -8.06 10.76
CA SER A 54 1.02 -8.13 9.31
C SER A 54 1.43 -9.51 8.78
N SER A 55 1.98 -10.38 9.62
CA SER A 55 2.47 -11.71 9.22
C SER A 55 1.34 -12.70 8.89
N ARG A 56 0.10 -12.41 9.28
CA ARG A 56 -1.06 -13.25 8.94
C ARG A 56 -1.61 -12.82 7.58
N SER A 57 -1.56 -13.74 6.62
CA SER A 57 -2.09 -13.51 5.27
C SER A 57 -3.58 -13.20 5.28
N VAL A 58 -4.36 -13.99 6.04
CA VAL A 58 -5.82 -13.83 6.16
C VAL A 58 -6.23 -13.95 7.62
N VAL A 59 -7.11 -13.06 8.08
CA VAL A 59 -7.65 -13.08 9.43
C VAL A 59 -9.09 -13.58 9.37
N LEU A 60 -9.33 -14.86 9.66
CA LEU A 60 -10.68 -15.45 9.59
C LEU A 60 -11.63 -14.96 10.70
N ASN A 61 -11.08 -14.70 11.88
CA ASN A 61 -11.84 -14.36 13.07
C ASN A 61 -11.32 -13.04 13.64
N GLY A 62 -12.12 -11.99 13.50
CA GLY A 62 -11.78 -10.63 13.93
C GLY A 62 -12.99 -9.88 14.45
N ALA A 63 -12.87 -8.55 14.54
CA ALA A 63 -13.93 -7.69 15.06
C ALA A 63 -15.15 -7.64 14.12
N PHE A 64 -14.95 -7.62 12.80
CA PHE A 64 -16.05 -7.49 11.85
C PHE A 64 -16.80 -8.79 11.62
N THR A 65 -16.08 -9.91 11.54
CA THR A 65 -16.69 -11.22 11.33
C THR A 65 -15.88 -12.34 11.97
N SER A 66 -16.61 -13.35 12.45
CA SER A 66 -16.04 -14.61 12.95
C SER A 66 -16.50 -15.73 12.03
N LEU A 67 -15.56 -16.25 11.24
CA LEU A 67 -15.84 -17.20 10.17
C LEU A 67 -15.53 -18.65 10.54
N GLY A 68 -14.93 -18.90 11.70
CA GLY A 68 -14.57 -20.25 12.16
C GLY A 68 -13.24 -20.70 11.57
N GLN A 69 -13.19 -21.95 11.13
CA GLN A 69 -12.03 -22.56 10.47
C GLN A 69 -12.12 -22.41 8.95
N PHE A 70 -11.01 -22.66 8.25
CA PHE A 70 -10.98 -22.65 6.79
C PHE A 70 -11.99 -23.63 6.18
N ASP A 71 -12.14 -24.82 6.75
CA ASP A 71 -13.10 -25.81 6.26
C ASP A 71 -14.58 -25.33 6.39
N ASP A 72 -14.87 -24.42 7.33
CA ASP A 72 -16.20 -23.78 7.46
C ASP A 72 -16.47 -22.75 6.35
N LEU A 73 -15.41 -22.26 5.71
CA LEU A 73 -15.48 -21.31 4.60
C LEU A 73 -15.57 -21.98 3.25
N LYS A 74 -15.08 -23.20 3.10
CA LYS A 74 -15.13 -23.90 1.82
C LYS A 74 -16.57 -24.26 1.46
N SER A 75 -16.91 -24.16 0.18
CA SER A 75 -18.21 -24.67 -0.29
C SER A 75 -18.26 -26.19 -0.22
N TYR A 76 -19.35 -26.73 0.33
CA TYR A 76 -19.53 -28.17 0.44
C TYR A 76 -19.51 -28.87 -0.93
N GLY A 77 -18.79 -30.01 -1.01
CA GLY A 77 -18.74 -30.87 -2.18
C GLY A 77 -17.74 -30.46 -3.26
N ARG A 78 -16.81 -29.54 -2.98
CA ARG A 78 -15.70 -29.16 -3.88
C ARG A 78 -14.41 -29.90 -3.52
N GLU A 79 -13.70 -30.36 -4.55
CA GLU A 79 -12.34 -30.91 -4.44
C GLU A 79 -11.26 -29.81 -4.39
N ILE A 80 -11.59 -28.60 -4.87
CA ILE A 80 -10.66 -27.46 -4.86
C ILE A 80 -10.63 -26.87 -3.44
N ASP A 81 -9.45 -26.86 -2.84
CA ASP A 81 -9.19 -26.35 -1.48
C ASP A 81 -8.84 -24.86 -1.43
N GLN A 82 -9.01 -24.13 -2.54
CA GLN A 82 -8.69 -22.71 -2.64
C GLN A 82 -9.96 -21.85 -2.61
N ILE A 83 -9.88 -20.73 -1.91
CA ILE A 83 -10.88 -19.66 -1.93
C ILE A 83 -10.23 -18.46 -2.61
N SER A 84 -10.92 -17.84 -3.58
CA SER A 84 -10.47 -16.60 -4.21
C SER A 84 -11.47 -15.47 -4.04
N ILE A 85 -10.93 -14.28 -3.79
CA ILE A 85 -11.69 -13.03 -3.66
C ILE A 85 -10.97 -11.97 -4.47
N LYS A 86 -11.70 -11.30 -5.35
CA LYS A 86 -11.20 -10.19 -6.16
C LYS A 86 -12.04 -8.95 -5.94
N CYS A 87 -11.37 -7.83 -5.72
CA CYS A 87 -11.98 -6.52 -5.60
C CYS A 87 -11.45 -5.58 -6.68
N THR A 88 -12.36 -4.81 -7.29
CA THR A 88 -12.00 -3.72 -8.20
C THR A 88 -12.49 -2.40 -7.63
N CYS A 89 -11.56 -1.48 -7.44
CA CYS A 89 -11.78 -0.16 -6.88
C CYS A 89 -11.48 0.92 -7.91
N HIS A 90 -12.34 1.93 -7.97
CA HIS A 90 -12.12 3.16 -8.72
C HIS A 90 -11.97 4.32 -7.73
N PRO A 91 -10.75 4.84 -7.49
CA PRO A 91 -10.54 6.00 -6.63
C PRO A 91 -11.30 7.21 -7.17
N LEU A 92 -12.02 7.93 -6.30
CA LEU A 92 -12.66 9.18 -6.71
C LEU A 92 -11.61 10.27 -6.90
N THR A 93 -11.55 10.87 -8.09
CA THR A 93 -10.61 11.96 -8.36
C THR A 93 -11.04 13.24 -7.65
N ASN A 94 -10.09 14.08 -7.23
CA ASN A 94 -10.40 15.36 -6.59
C ASN A 94 -11.37 16.24 -7.40
N GLN A 95 -11.32 16.21 -8.75
CA GLN A 95 -12.25 16.97 -9.58
C GLN A 95 -13.71 16.50 -9.46
N GLU A 96 -13.94 15.21 -9.24
CA GLU A 96 -15.27 14.66 -8.95
C GLU A 96 -15.71 14.98 -7.52
N ALA A 97 -14.78 15.00 -6.56
CA ALA A 97 -15.03 15.50 -5.21
C ALA A 97 -15.39 17.01 -5.19
N TYR A 98 -14.79 17.80 -6.08
CA TYR A 98 -15.14 19.21 -6.31
C TYR A 98 -16.53 19.38 -6.96
N LYS A 99 -16.87 18.54 -7.95
CA LYS A 99 -18.23 18.50 -8.54
C LYS A 99 -19.28 17.99 -7.54
N ALA A 100 -18.88 17.16 -6.59
CA ALA A 100 -19.68 16.72 -5.44
C ALA A 100 -19.77 17.76 -4.31
N GLY A 101 -19.32 19.01 -4.55
CA GLY A 101 -19.68 20.18 -3.76
C GLY A 101 -18.85 20.49 -2.51
N ARG A 102 -17.75 19.79 -2.24
CA ARG A 102 -16.83 20.12 -1.14
C ARG A 102 -15.71 21.07 -1.59
N SER A 103 -15.81 22.36 -1.24
CA SER A 103 -14.66 23.28 -1.25
C SER A 103 -13.74 22.97 -0.07
N GLN A 104 -12.44 22.80 -0.34
CA GLN A 104 -11.42 22.61 0.70
C GLN A 104 -11.38 23.80 1.67
N LEU A 105 -11.94 23.60 2.87
CA LEU A 105 -11.61 24.38 4.05
C LEU A 105 -11.46 23.43 5.24
N THR A 106 -10.56 22.46 5.09
CA THR A 106 -9.93 21.78 6.23
C THR A 106 -8.77 22.64 6.70
N SER A 107 -8.92 23.16 7.92
CA SER A 107 -7.90 23.62 8.87
C SER A 107 -6.47 23.82 8.35
N ARG A 108 -5.99 25.06 8.41
CA ARG A 108 -4.57 25.41 8.40
C ARG A 108 -3.87 24.72 9.58
N GLY A 109 -3.25 23.58 9.33
CA GLY A 109 -2.40 22.87 10.28
C GLY A 109 -1.65 21.75 9.59
N SER A 110 -0.36 22.00 9.33
CA SER A 110 0.63 21.08 8.75
C SER A 110 0.53 20.87 7.23
N ILE A 111 1.63 21.21 6.54
CA ILE A 111 1.91 20.83 5.15
C ILE A 111 2.14 19.31 5.17
N TYR A 112 1.05 18.53 5.11
CA TYR A 112 1.11 17.11 4.81
C TYR A 112 1.09 16.95 3.30
N TYR A 113 2.19 16.49 2.71
CA TYR A 113 2.17 15.79 1.43
C TYR A 113 1.42 14.46 1.65
N GLY A 114 0.10 14.50 1.67
CA GLY A 114 -0.73 13.30 1.57
C GLY A 114 -0.59 12.70 0.17
N PRO A 115 -0.68 11.37 0.00
CA PRO A 115 -0.61 10.75 -1.33
C PRO A 115 -1.76 11.27 -2.19
N LEU A 116 -1.44 11.97 -3.27
CA LEU A 116 -2.43 12.35 -4.27
C LEU A 116 -2.70 11.12 -5.14
N TYR A 117 -3.69 10.30 -4.78
CA TYR A 117 -4.21 9.22 -5.66
C TYR A 117 -4.91 9.76 -6.92
N ASN A 118 -4.69 11.03 -7.29
CA ASN A 118 -5.41 11.74 -8.35
C ASN A 118 -5.17 11.14 -9.74
N GLN A 119 -4.16 10.29 -9.92
CA GLN A 119 -3.84 9.67 -11.20
C GLN A 119 -4.41 8.25 -11.33
N LEU A 120 -4.62 7.52 -10.21
CA LEU A 120 -5.16 6.15 -10.24
C LEU A 120 -6.62 6.16 -10.70
N GLN A 121 -6.91 5.44 -11.77
CA GLN A 121 -8.25 5.28 -12.35
C GLN A 121 -8.91 4.00 -11.84
N GLU A 122 -8.18 2.89 -11.87
CA GLU A 122 -8.67 1.57 -11.49
C GLU A 122 -7.58 0.80 -10.75
N ILE A 123 -7.98 0.06 -9.71
CA ILE A 123 -7.13 -0.87 -8.97
C ILE A 123 -7.90 -2.17 -8.84
N ALA A 124 -7.32 -3.27 -9.30
CA ALA A 124 -7.87 -4.61 -9.13
C ALA A 124 -6.91 -5.46 -8.32
N CYS A 125 -7.40 -6.01 -7.21
CA CYS A 125 -6.65 -6.93 -6.36
C CYS A 125 -7.41 -8.24 -6.23
N GLU A 126 -6.76 -9.34 -6.59
CA GLU A 126 -7.25 -10.70 -6.43
C GLU A 126 -6.35 -11.43 -5.46
N MET A 127 -6.94 -12.08 -4.46
CA MET A 127 -6.20 -12.95 -3.57
C MET A 127 -6.85 -14.32 -3.45
N SER A 128 -6.00 -15.33 -3.37
CA SER A 128 -6.38 -16.73 -3.21
C SER A 128 -5.64 -17.32 -2.01
N PHE A 129 -6.34 -18.06 -1.17
CA PHE A 129 -5.77 -18.66 0.04
C PHE A 129 -6.31 -20.07 0.29
N ASP A 130 -5.52 -20.87 0.98
CA ASP A 130 -5.84 -22.26 1.32
C ASP A 130 -5.34 -22.64 2.72
N ALA A 131 -5.70 -23.85 3.16
CA ALA A 131 -5.22 -24.43 4.41
C ALA A 131 -4.14 -25.51 4.23
N ASP A 132 -3.51 -25.58 3.05
CA ASP A 132 -2.58 -26.64 2.62
C ASP A 132 -2.94 -28.06 3.10
N PRO A 133 -3.72 -28.85 2.34
CA PRO A 133 -4.09 -30.19 2.77
C PRO A 133 -2.88 -31.13 2.92
N SER A 134 -1.74 -30.81 2.30
CA SER A 134 -0.54 -31.64 2.27
C SER A 134 0.46 -31.35 3.39
N SER A 135 0.30 -30.23 4.11
CA SER A 135 1.25 -29.81 5.14
C SER A 135 1.02 -30.54 6.47
N PRO A 136 2.11 -30.91 7.20
CA PRO A 136 2.00 -31.42 8.57
C PRO A 136 1.44 -30.38 9.56
N GLN A 137 1.35 -29.10 9.17
CA GLN A 137 0.79 -28.01 9.98
C GLN A 137 -0.66 -27.65 9.60
N ARG A 138 -1.40 -28.56 8.96
CA ARG A 138 -2.80 -28.32 8.52
C ARG A 138 -3.69 -27.71 9.61
N ASP A 139 -3.60 -28.19 10.85
CA ASP A 139 -4.41 -27.66 11.96
C ASP A 139 -4.15 -26.17 12.24
N LEU A 140 -2.91 -25.71 12.05
CA LEU A 140 -2.56 -24.30 12.14
C LEU A 140 -3.18 -23.52 10.98
N PHE A 141 -3.07 -24.05 9.76
CA PHE A 141 -3.58 -23.40 8.56
C PHE A 141 -5.12 -23.37 8.46
N GLN A 142 -5.81 -24.25 9.18
CA GLN A 142 -7.26 -24.16 9.37
C GLN A 142 -7.67 -22.87 10.12
N ILE A 143 -6.80 -22.34 10.96
CA ILE A 143 -7.05 -21.11 11.74
C ILE A 143 -6.35 -19.90 11.10
N GLN A 144 -5.19 -20.14 10.47
CA GLN A 144 -4.36 -19.13 9.81
C GLN A 144 -4.08 -19.56 8.38
N PRO A 145 -5.06 -19.40 7.46
CA PRO A 145 -4.85 -19.79 6.07
C PRO A 145 -3.66 -19.06 5.47
N ARG A 146 -2.93 -19.77 4.63
CA ARG A 146 -1.79 -19.21 3.91
C ARG A 146 -2.26 -18.58 2.61
N LEU A 147 -1.53 -17.55 2.17
CA LEU A 147 -1.72 -17.03 0.84
C LEU A 147 -1.24 -18.07 -0.18
N PHE A 148 -2.09 -18.40 -1.13
CA PHE A 148 -1.73 -19.21 -2.29
C PHE A 148 -1.23 -18.31 -3.43
N ALA A 149 -1.98 -17.26 -3.73
CA ALA A 149 -1.63 -16.28 -4.75
C ALA A 149 -2.23 -14.90 -4.45
N THR A 150 -1.57 -13.85 -4.89
CA THR A 150 -2.13 -12.49 -4.95
C THR A 150 -1.73 -11.84 -6.26
N GLN A 151 -2.67 -11.17 -6.90
CA GLN A 151 -2.44 -10.40 -8.12
C GLN A 151 -2.96 -9.00 -7.87
N LEU A 152 -2.12 -8.00 -8.12
CA LEU A 152 -2.46 -6.60 -8.02
C LEU A 152 -2.17 -5.94 -9.37
N SER A 153 -3.20 -5.29 -9.91
CA SER A 153 -3.17 -4.54 -11.16
C SER A 153 -3.68 -3.15 -10.91
N CYS A 154 -3.10 -2.16 -11.58
CA CYS A 154 -3.59 -0.80 -11.51
C CYS A 154 -3.42 -0.05 -12.83
N ILE A 155 -4.35 0.85 -13.08
CA ILE A 155 -4.38 1.74 -14.22
C ILE A 155 -4.27 3.16 -13.69
N SER A 156 -3.26 3.90 -14.14
CA SER A 156 -3.01 5.29 -13.78
C SER A 156 -2.98 6.15 -15.03
N ARG A 157 -3.59 7.32 -14.98
CA ARG A 157 -3.59 8.27 -16.10
C ARG A 157 -2.58 9.37 -15.83
N ASP A 158 -1.61 9.51 -16.73
CA ASP A 158 -0.59 10.55 -16.64
C ASP A 158 -1.11 11.92 -17.10
N GLU A 159 -0.32 12.98 -16.93
CA GLU A 159 -0.66 14.36 -17.30
C GLU A 159 -1.00 14.51 -18.79
N ASP A 160 -0.43 13.66 -19.65
CA ASP A 160 -0.68 13.60 -21.10
C ASP A 160 -1.96 12.83 -21.47
N ASN A 161 -2.78 12.42 -20.49
CA ASN A 161 -3.95 11.54 -20.66
C ASN A 161 -3.63 10.15 -21.27
N VAL A 162 -2.41 9.68 -21.08
CA VAL A 162 -2.01 8.32 -21.45
C VAL A 162 -2.18 7.42 -20.24
N ASP A 163 -2.85 6.27 -20.44
CA ASP A 163 -3.05 5.27 -19.40
C ASP A 163 -1.79 4.40 -19.28
N GLN A 164 -1.18 4.40 -18.10
CA GLN A 164 -0.09 3.52 -17.70
C GLN A 164 -0.66 2.38 -16.85
N THR A 165 -0.25 1.16 -17.15
CA THR A 165 -0.64 -0.04 -16.41
C THR A 165 0.56 -0.59 -15.65
N ALA A 166 0.32 -1.07 -14.43
CA ALA A 166 1.31 -1.82 -13.66
C ALA A 166 0.66 -3.01 -12.98
N ASP A 167 1.32 -4.16 -13.09
CA ASP A 167 0.84 -5.45 -12.66
C ASP A 167 1.92 -6.21 -11.90
N ILE A 168 1.53 -6.80 -10.77
CA ILE A 168 2.37 -7.70 -9.98
C ILE A 168 1.57 -8.96 -9.65
N SER A 169 2.16 -10.10 -9.96
CA SER A 169 1.61 -11.42 -9.66
C SER A 169 2.55 -12.14 -8.70
N ILE A 170 1.99 -12.66 -7.62
CA ILE A 170 2.74 -13.30 -6.55
C ILE A 170 2.10 -14.63 -6.25
N HIS A 171 2.90 -15.69 -6.30
CA HIS A 171 2.43 -17.06 -6.12
C HIS A 171 3.31 -17.77 -5.11
N HIS A 172 2.72 -18.66 -4.31
CA HIS A 172 3.51 -19.50 -3.42
C HIS A 172 4.50 -20.34 -4.25
N SER A 173 5.79 -20.16 -3.99
CA SER A 173 6.86 -20.87 -4.70
C SER A 173 6.91 -22.33 -4.25
N SER A 174 7.00 -23.24 -5.21
CA SER A 174 7.35 -24.66 -4.96
C SER A 174 8.85 -24.92 -5.05
N ILE A 175 9.62 -23.93 -5.48
CA ILE A 175 11.07 -24.02 -5.70
C ILE A 175 11.76 -23.90 -4.35
N GLY A 176 12.60 -24.88 -4.01
CA GLY A 176 13.34 -24.87 -2.75
C GLY A 176 14.32 -23.69 -2.72
N ILE A 177 14.51 -23.05 -1.55
CA ILE A 177 15.49 -21.96 -1.37
C ILE A 177 16.89 -22.35 -1.85
N SER A 178 17.22 -23.65 -1.80
CA SER A 178 18.47 -24.25 -2.29
C SER A 178 18.63 -24.28 -3.82
N GLU A 179 17.54 -24.17 -4.58
CA GLU A 179 17.53 -24.17 -6.05
C GLU A 179 17.66 -22.75 -6.63
N ILE A 180 17.57 -21.73 -5.79
CA ILE A 180 17.85 -20.34 -6.20
C ILE A 180 19.38 -20.20 -6.30
N GLU A 181 19.89 -20.21 -7.52
CA GLU A 181 21.31 -20.02 -7.83
C GLU A 181 21.87 -18.77 -7.10
N GLY A 182 23.02 -18.93 -6.44
CA GLY A 182 23.70 -17.84 -5.72
C GLY A 182 23.34 -17.67 -4.23
N VAL A 183 22.26 -18.27 -3.73
CA VAL A 183 21.85 -18.15 -2.31
C VAL A 183 22.71 -19.01 -1.37
N ALA A 184 23.43 -19.99 -1.91
CA ALA A 184 24.30 -20.90 -1.15
C ALA A 184 25.51 -20.22 -0.47
N ALA A 185 25.82 -18.96 -0.81
CA ALA A 185 27.01 -18.24 -0.31
C ALA A 185 26.73 -17.28 0.86
N THR A 186 25.46 -16.99 1.19
CA THR A 186 25.14 -16.05 2.27
C THR A 186 24.95 -16.79 3.60
N SER A 187 25.95 -16.69 4.47
CA SER A 187 25.87 -17.05 5.89
C SER A 187 24.65 -16.40 6.55
N GLU A 188 23.83 -17.22 7.22
CA GLU A 188 22.66 -16.84 8.03
C GLU A 188 21.52 -16.14 7.25
N ILE A 189 20.76 -16.91 6.48
CA ILE A 189 19.45 -16.46 5.98
C ILE A 189 18.52 -16.25 7.19
N ASP A 190 18.19 -14.99 7.46
CA ASP A 190 17.19 -14.60 8.46
C ASP A 190 15.82 -15.22 8.13
N ASP A 191 15.03 -15.56 9.15
CA ASP A 191 13.70 -16.15 8.99
C ASP A 191 12.77 -15.24 8.19
N GLN A 192 12.96 -13.92 8.32
CA GLN A 192 12.23 -12.93 7.53
C GLN A 192 12.55 -13.03 6.03
N LEU A 193 13.82 -13.28 5.67
CA LEU A 193 14.22 -13.45 4.28
C LEU A 193 13.66 -14.78 3.73
N ARG A 194 13.69 -15.86 4.50
CA ARG A 194 13.08 -17.14 4.11
C ARG A 194 11.59 -17.00 3.79
N ALA A 195 10.84 -16.30 4.66
CA ALA A 195 9.43 -16.03 4.44
C ALA A 195 9.17 -15.24 3.15
N SER A 196 10.07 -14.31 2.80
CA SER A 196 9.94 -13.52 1.57
C SER A 196 10.26 -14.29 0.28
N LEU A 197 11.11 -15.32 0.36
CA LEU A 197 11.46 -16.19 -0.76
C LEU A 197 10.46 -17.34 -0.96
N ALA A 198 9.55 -17.55 -0.01
CA ALA A 198 8.46 -18.52 -0.15
C ALA A 198 7.46 -18.13 -1.26
N TYR A 199 7.53 -16.90 -1.77
CA TYR A 199 6.63 -16.39 -2.80
C TYR A 199 7.43 -15.95 -4.03
N ALA A 200 7.15 -16.55 -5.19
CA ALA A 200 7.67 -16.08 -6.46
C ALA A 200 6.93 -14.82 -6.91
N VAL A 201 7.63 -13.93 -7.62
CA VAL A 201 7.09 -12.63 -8.06
C VAL A 201 7.33 -12.46 -9.55
N GLU A 202 6.27 -12.06 -10.24
CA GLU A 202 6.29 -11.64 -11.63
C GLU A 202 5.85 -10.18 -11.70
N LEU A 203 6.70 -9.34 -12.29
CA LEU A 203 6.44 -7.91 -12.53
C LEU A 203 6.22 -7.70 -14.02
N ASP A 204 5.35 -6.75 -14.36
CA ASP A 204 5.25 -6.26 -15.73
C ASP A 204 6.54 -5.58 -16.22
N GLU A 205 6.67 -5.42 -17.54
CA GLU A 205 7.87 -4.86 -18.16
C GLU A 205 8.19 -3.44 -17.68
N ASN A 206 7.18 -2.57 -17.50
CA ASN A 206 7.40 -1.18 -17.08
C ASN A 206 7.87 -1.13 -15.63
N SER A 207 7.24 -1.92 -14.75
CA SER A 207 7.65 -2.07 -13.36
C SER A 207 9.07 -2.64 -13.23
N LEU A 208 9.44 -3.57 -14.11
CA LEU A 208 10.78 -4.16 -14.13
C LEU A 208 11.84 -3.18 -14.67
N VAL A 209 11.48 -2.30 -15.62
CA VAL A 209 12.34 -1.19 -16.06
C VAL A 209 12.60 -0.22 -14.90
N GLU A 210 11.57 0.17 -14.13
CA GLU A 210 11.74 1.02 -12.93
C GLU A 210 12.69 0.36 -11.90
N ALA A 211 12.58 -0.95 -11.70
CA ALA A 211 13.50 -1.69 -10.83
C ALA A 211 14.94 -1.68 -11.40
N LYS A 212 15.08 -1.81 -12.72
CA LYS A 212 16.39 -1.79 -13.42
C LYS A 212 17.08 -0.43 -13.43
N GLU A 213 16.33 0.66 -13.30
CA GLU A 213 16.92 1.98 -13.07
C GLU A 213 17.68 2.05 -11.74
N GLN A 214 17.26 1.26 -10.74
CA GLN A 214 17.90 1.19 -9.43
C GLN A 214 19.01 0.13 -9.39
N PHE A 215 18.77 -1.04 -9.99
CA PHE A 215 19.75 -2.12 -10.10
C PHE A 215 19.71 -2.72 -11.51
N ARG A 216 20.75 -2.48 -12.32
CA ARG A 216 20.80 -2.87 -13.74
C ARG A 216 20.52 -4.36 -13.97
N SER A 217 21.02 -5.19 -13.07
CA SER A 217 20.93 -6.66 -13.06
C SER A 217 19.73 -7.22 -12.29
N ALA A 218 18.78 -6.37 -11.88
CA ALA A 218 17.64 -6.76 -11.06
C ALA A 218 16.85 -7.94 -11.64
N LYS A 219 16.78 -9.02 -10.86
CA LYS A 219 15.84 -10.13 -11.07
C LYS A 219 14.96 -10.30 -9.84
N ALA A 220 13.65 -10.13 -9.99
CA ALA A 220 12.71 -10.37 -8.88
C ALA A 220 12.68 -11.87 -8.53
N ILE A 221 12.89 -12.19 -7.26
CA ILE A 221 12.95 -13.57 -6.76
C ILE A 221 12.03 -13.82 -5.56
N GLY A 222 11.51 -12.76 -4.93
CA GLY A 222 10.71 -12.87 -3.71
C GLY A 222 9.88 -11.63 -3.42
N CYS A 223 8.94 -11.74 -2.48
CA CYS A 223 8.17 -10.59 -1.98
C CYS A 223 8.07 -10.63 -0.46
N VAL A 224 8.26 -9.48 0.18
CA VAL A 224 7.77 -9.25 1.53
C VAL A 224 6.32 -8.84 1.42
N LEU A 225 5.44 -9.59 2.08
CA LEU A 225 4.00 -9.34 2.09
C LEU A 225 3.57 -8.74 3.42
N ARG A 226 2.62 -7.82 3.36
CA ARG A 226 1.80 -7.41 4.49
C ARG A 226 0.40 -7.94 4.28
N HIS A 227 0.01 -8.93 5.06
CA HIS A 227 -1.17 -9.77 4.81
C HIS A 227 -1.06 -10.45 3.43
N PHE A 228 -1.85 -10.00 2.47
CA PHE A 228 -1.85 -10.48 1.08
C PHE A 228 -1.43 -9.39 0.08
N LEU A 229 -1.05 -8.20 0.55
CA LEU A 229 -0.55 -7.12 -0.30
C LEU A 229 0.97 -7.11 -0.30
N PRO A 230 1.61 -6.81 -1.45
CA PRO A 230 3.06 -6.63 -1.49
C PRO A 230 3.47 -5.40 -0.67
N GLU A 231 4.57 -5.51 0.06
CA GLU A 231 5.20 -4.38 0.77
C GLU A 231 6.58 -4.05 0.17
N LYS A 232 7.37 -5.06 -0.16
CA LYS A 232 8.69 -4.93 -0.79
C LYS A 232 8.95 -6.09 -1.74
N VAL A 233 9.70 -5.83 -2.80
CA VAL A 233 10.19 -6.90 -3.70
C VAL A 233 11.62 -7.24 -3.33
N VAL A 234 11.92 -8.53 -3.37
CA VAL A 234 13.25 -9.08 -3.16
C VAL A 234 13.87 -9.31 -4.52
N TYR A 235 14.97 -8.62 -4.77
CA TYR A 235 15.74 -8.73 -6.00
C TYR A 235 17.03 -9.48 -5.76
N MET A 236 17.37 -10.33 -6.72
CA MET A 236 18.71 -10.85 -6.90
C MET A 236 19.46 -9.93 -7.85
N ILE A 237 20.66 -9.52 -7.47
CA ILE A 237 21.52 -8.63 -8.25
C ILE A 237 22.91 -9.25 -8.39
N ASN A 238 23.53 -9.03 -9.55
CA ASN A 238 24.92 -9.39 -9.78
C ASN A 238 25.83 -8.28 -9.23
N THR A 239 26.58 -8.57 -8.17
CA THR A 239 27.38 -7.52 -7.49
C THR A 239 28.46 -6.92 -8.38
N LEU A 240 29.07 -7.72 -9.27
CA LEU A 240 30.07 -7.24 -10.23
C LEU A 240 29.45 -6.29 -11.26
N GLU A 241 28.28 -6.64 -11.79
CA GLU A 241 27.57 -5.81 -12.77
C GLU A 241 27.14 -4.48 -12.14
N GLU A 242 26.61 -4.52 -10.91
CA GLU A 242 26.21 -3.31 -10.19
C GLU A 242 27.39 -2.41 -9.81
N ASP A 243 28.52 -2.98 -9.41
CA ASP A 243 29.70 -2.19 -9.08
C ASP A 243 30.32 -1.55 -10.33
N ALA A 244 30.35 -2.26 -11.46
CA ALA A 244 30.72 -1.69 -12.75
C ALA A 244 29.77 -0.55 -13.17
N ASN A 245 28.46 -0.73 -12.97
CA ASN A 245 27.45 0.29 -13.26
C ASN A 245 27.65 1.54 -12.39
N LYS A 246 27.88 1.38 -11.08
CA LYS A 246 28.17 2.49 -10.16
C LYS A 246 29.45 3.25 -10.53
N ILE A 247 30.53 2.54 -10.88
CA ILE A 247 31.79 3.17 -11.32
C ILE A 247 31.54 3.96 -12.60
N THR A 248 30.85 3.37 -13.58
CA THR A 248 30.52 4.03 -14.84
C THR A 248 29.68 5.28 -14.61
N ALA A 249 28.61 5.17 -13.81
CA ALA A 249 27.75 6.30 -13.46
C ALA A 249 28.53 7.41 -12.73
N ALA A 250 29.43 7.05 -11.79
CA ALA A 250 30.28 8.02 -11.11
C ALA A 250 31.22 8.76 -12.08
N LEU A 251 31.72 8.07 -13.11
CA LEU A 251 32.58 8.66 -14.15
C LEU A 251 31.79 9.53 -15.14
N GLN A 252 30.52 9.21 -15.42
CA GLN A 252 29.67 9.93 -16.39
C GLN A 252 28.85 11.09 -15.78
N GLU A 253 28.34 10.96 -14.54
CA GLU A 253 27.51 11.96 -13.86
C GLU A 253 28.32 12.92 -12.95
N ILE A 254 29.20 13.72 -13.54
CA ILE A 254 30.04 14.64 -12.77
C ILE A 254 29.27 15.94 -12.42
N GLY A 255 28.80 16.03 -11.18
CA GLY A 255 28.21 17.22 -10.53
C GLY A 255 28.01 16.99 -9.01
N PRO A 256 27.74 18.04 -8.19
CA PRO A 256 27.61 17.90 -6.72
C PRO A 256 26.48 16.96 -6.24
N ARG A 257 25.65 16.43 -7.15
CA ARG A 257 24.69 15.34 -6.90
C ARG A 257 25.35 13.97 -6.70
N SER A 258 26.59 13.76 -7.14
CA SER A 258 27.34 12.50 -6.91
C SER A 258 27.65 12.22 -5.43
N MET A 259 27.56 13.25 -4.56
CA MET A 259 27.69 13.06 -3.11
C MET A 259 26.49 12.35 -2.48
N LEU A 260 25.30 12.32 -3.10
CA LEU A 260 24.12 11.66 -2.54
C LEU A 260 24.18 10.13 -2.68
N LEU A 261 24.91 9.62 -3.66
CA LEU A 261 25.25 8.19 -3.79
C LEU A 261 26.18 7.68 -2.66
N ARG A 262 26.75 8.57 -1.83
CA ARG A 262 27.57 8.19 -0.66
C ARG A 262 26.78 7.51 0.47
N ARG A 263 25.45 7.58 0.50
CA ARG A 263 24.68 7.08 1.65
C ARG A 263 24.55 5.54 1.74
N GLY A 264 24.95 4.79 0.71
CA GLY A 264 24.83 3.33 0.69
C GLY A 264 26.13 2.53 0.90
N LEU A 265 27.30 3.18 0.95
CA LEU A 265 28.60 2.50 0.89
C LEU A 265 29.47 2.83 2.09
N GLY A 266 29.66 1.83 2.96
CA GLY A 266 30.69 1.83 3.99
C GLY A 266 32.09 1.46 3.49
N ARG A 267 32.30 1.35 2.17
CA ARG A 267 33.59 1.00 1.55
C ARG A 267 33.95 2.02 0.47
N GLU A 268 35.18 2.51 0.49
CA GLU A 268 35.73 3.34 -0.58
C GLU A 268 35.85 2.50 -1.86
N ILE A 269 35.32 3.00 -2.98
CA ILE A 269 35.42 2.32 -4.27
C ILE A 269 36.85 2.53 -4.81
N LEU A 270 37.54 1.42 -5.08
CA LEU A 270 38.89 1.38 -5.65
C LEU A 270 38.79 1.13 -7.15
N LEU A 271 39.53 1.91 -7.93
CA LEU A 271 39.77 1.66 -9.34
C LEU A 271 41.00 0.76 -9.44
N SER A 272 40.82 -0.46 -9.93
CA SER A 272 41.90 -1.43 -10.14
C SER A 272 42.77 -1.05 -11.35
N GLU A 273 43.92 -1.71 -11.51
CA GLU A 273 44.85 -1.46 -12.63
C GLU A 273 44.17 -1.63 -13.99
N GLU A 274 43.27 -2.61 -14.11
CA GLU A 274 42.55 -2.90 -15.34
C GLU A 274 41.55 -1.78 -15.68
N ILE A 275 40.89 -1.20 -14.68
CA ILE A 275 40.00 -0.05 -14.87
C ILE A 275 40.81 1.19 -15.25
N ILE A 276 41.98 1.38 -14.63
CA ILE A 276 42.90 2.47 -14.97
C ILE A 276 43.40 2.32 -16.42
N PHE A 277 43.67 1.11 -16.88
CA PHE A 277 44.03 0.86 -18.28
C PHE A 277 42.90 1.27 -19.24
N VAL A 278 41.65 0.90 -18.94
CA VAL A 278 40.49 1.35 -19.73
C VAL A 278 40.38 2.88 -19.75
N LEU A 279 40.56 3.54 -18.60
CA LEU A 279 40.52 5.01 -18.52
C LEU A 279 41.69 5.68 -19.26
N ARG A 280 42.89 5.10 -19.22
CA ARG A 280 44.07 5.54 -19.99
C ARG A 280 43.77 5.51 -21.49
N GLU A 281 43.18 4.43 -22.00
CA GLU A 281 42.79 4.33 -23.41
C GLU A 281 41.70 5.34 -23.79
N VAL A 282 40.66 5.48 -22.96
CA VAL A 282 39.53 6.38 -23.25
C VAL A 282 39.97 7.86 -23.26
N LEU A 283 40.93 8.24 -22.42
CA LEU A 283 41.38 9.63 -22.26
C LEU A 283 42.69 9.96 -22.96
N ALA A 284 43.31 9.00 -23.67
CA ALA A 284 44.62 9.15 -24.32
C ALA A 284 44.75 10.40 -25.20
N ASP A 285 43.68 10.75 -25.92
CA ASP A 285 43.66 11.89 -26.84
C ASP A 285 43.37 13.25 -26.15
N THR A 286 43.01 13.23 -24.86
CA THR A 286 42.58 14.43 -24.12
C THR A 286 43.61 14.94 -23.12
N ILE A 287 44.24 14.03 -22.37
CA ILE A 287 45.15 14.35 -21.28
C ILE A 287 46.27 13.30 -21.23
N ASN A 288 47.47 13.72 -20.81
CA ASN A 288 48.48 12.78 -20.35
C ASN A 288 48.05 12.21 -18.98
N PHE A 289 47.41 11.04 -19.02
CA PHE A 289 46.78 10.40 -17.86
C PHE A 289 47.77 10.22 -16.71
N ASP A 290 48.96 9.71 -16.98
CA ASP A 290 49.96 9.42 -15.96
C ASP A 290 50.46 10.67 -15.25
N ARG A 291 50.64 11.78 -15.98
CA ARG A 291 51.05 13.04 -15.36
C ARG A 291 49.97 13.65 -14.47
N THR A 292 48.70 13.30 -14.70
CA THR A 292 47.54 13.99 -14.13
C THR A 292 46.91 13.21 -12.98
N PHE A 293 46.73 11.90 -13.16
CA PHE A 293 46.09 11.02 -12.18
C PHE A 293 47.09 10.13 -11.44
N MET A 294 48.35 10.08 -11.90
CA MET A 294 49.47 9.37 -11.25
C MET A 294 50.66 10.31 -10.92
N PRO A 295 50.47 11.43 -10.21
CA PRO A 295 51.59 12.32 -9.87
C PRO A 295 52.47 11.68 -8.79
N LYS A 296 53.40 10.80 -9.21
CA LYS A 296 54.47 10.19 -8.39
C LYS A 296 53.99 9.50 -7.10
N HIS A 297 53.51 8.27 -7.21
CA HIS A 297 53.85 7.24 -6.23
C HIS A 297 55.34 6.86 -6.40
N GLN A 298 56.24 7.78 -6.04
CA GLN A 298 57.68 7.54 -5.90
C GLN A 298 58.14 7.83 -4.46
N GLN A 299 57.29 7.51 -3.48
CA GLN A 299 57.76 7.26 -2.12
C GLN A 299 57.63 5.77 -1.85
N SER A 300 58.74 5.09 -2.13
CA SER A 300 59.09 3.72 -1.77
C SER A 300 58.29 3.17 -0.59
N SER A 301 57.36 2.25 -0.87
CA SER A 301 56.92 1.28 0.12
C SER A 301 57.89 0.09 0.06
N THR A 302 58.60 -0.16 1.15
CA THR A 302 59.69 -1.16 1.26
C THR A 302 59.18 -2.60 1.32
N PHE A 303 57.90 -2.84 1.08
CA PHE A 303 57.28 -4.16 1.04
C PHE A 303 56.55 -4.34 -0.29
N GLY A 304 56.89 -5.42 -0.99
CA GLY A 304 56.54 -5.64 -2.40
C GLY A 304 55.05 -5.76 -2.71
N SER A 305 54.78 -5.61 -4.01
CA SER A 305 53.50 -5.46 -4.73
C SER A 305 52.90 -4.05 -4.65
N GLU A 306 53.43 -3.13 -5.46
CA GLU A 306 52.74 -1.89 -5.82
C GLU A 306 51.64 -2.25 -6.82
N SER A 307 50.39 -2.35 -6.36
CA SER A 307 49.25 -2.33 -7.27
C SER A 307 48.86 -0.87 -7.52
N GLU A 308 48.93 -0.41 -8.78
CA GLU A 308 48.47 0.92 -9.21
C GLU A 308 46.95 1.02 -8.94
N THR A 309 46.56 1.50 -7.76
CA THR A 309 45.15 1.66 -7.39
C THR A 309 44.86 3.11 -7.04
N ILE A 310 43.74 3.63 -7.56
CA ILE A 310 43.26 4.99 -7.25
C ILE A 310 41.88 4.88 -6.62
N THR A 311 41.62 5.60 -5.55
CA THR A 311 40.25 5.73 -5.03
C THR A 311 39.42 6.67 -5.90
N LEU A 312 38.10 6.45 -6.02
CA LEU A 312 37.22 7.42 -6.70
C LEU A 312 37.33 8.83 -6.09
N LYS A 313 37.67 8.94 -4.81
CA LYS A 313 37.88 10.23 -4.14
C LYS A 313 39.10 10.96 -4.70
N GLU A 314 40.25 10.28 -4.78
CA GLU A 314 41.48 10.83 -5.37
C GLU A 314 41.28 11.19 -6.84
N TRP A 315 40.57 10.35 -7.60
CA TRP A 315 40.18 10.66 -8.98
C TRP A 315 39.49 12.04 -9.09
N TYR A 316 38.48 12.30 -8.26
CA TYR A 316 37.78 13.59 -8.27
C TYR A 316 38.64 14.76 -7.77
N GLU A 317 39.51 14.53 -6.79
CA GLU A 317 40.43 15.57 -6.30
C GLU A 317 41.42 15.99 -7.39
N GLN A 318 42.00 15.03 -8.13
CA GLN A 318 42.89 15.31 -9.26
C GLN A 318 42.14 15.99 -10.41
N LEU A 319 40.93 15.55 -10.71
CA LEU A 319 40.10 16.14 -11.77
C LEU A 319 39.67 17.58 -11.44
N ARG A 320 39.48 17.91 -10.15
CA ARG A 320 39.26 19.30 -9.69
C ARG A 320 40.52 20.19 -9.79
N GLY A 321 41.71 19.59 -9.75
CA GLY A 321 42.98 20.31 -9.91
C GLY A 321 43.28 20.74 -11.35
N LEU A 322 42.54 20.22 -12.33
CA LEU A 322 42.70 20.56 -13.75
C LEU A 322 42.14 21.95 -14.09
N ARG A 323 42.68 22.55 -15.15
CA ARG A 323 42.10 23.76 -15.76
C ARG A 323 40.69 23.48 -16.26
N LEU A 324 39.79 24.46 -16.13
CA LEU A 324 38.37 24.34 -16.48
C LEU A 324 38.14 23.75 -17.89
N GLU A 325 38.86 24.23 -18.90
CA GLU A 325 38.73 23.75 -20.28
C GLU A 325 39.09 22.28 -20.45
N THR A 326 40.17 21.83 -19.81
CA THR A 326 40.64 20.45 -19.89
C THR A 326 39.69 19.53 -19.13
N ARG A 327 39.20 19.99 -17.98
CA ARG A 327 38.20 19.28 -17.18
C ARG A 327 36.90 19.05 -17.97
N LEU A 328 36.36 20.10 -18.60
CA LEU A 328 35.14 19.98 -19.40
C LEU A 328 35.31 19.01 -20.58
N LYS A 329 36.50 18.97 -21.21
CA LYS A 329 36.80 18.00 -22.28
C LYS A 329 36.80 16.56 -21.78
N VAL A 330 37.41 16.28 -20.62
CA VAL A 330 37.37 14.94 -20.00
C VAL A 330 35.95 14.55 -19.64
N GLU A 331 35.20 15.46 -19.03
CA GLU A 331 33.80 15.23 -18.67
C GLU A 331 32.93 14.93 -19.90
N GLN A 332 33.17 15.63 -21.02
CA GLN A 332 32.48 15.40 -22.28
C GLN A 332 32.82 14.04 -22.87
N VAL A 333 34.11 13.68 -22.95
CA VAL A 333 34.53 12.38 -23.50
C VAL A 333 34.00 11.21 -22.68
N LEU A 334 33.98 11.30 -21.35
CA LEU A 334 33.41 10.23 -20.53
C LEU A 334 31.90 10.11 -20.70
N ARG A 335 31.19 11.23 -20.84
CA ARG A 335 29.72 11.25 -21.02
C ARG A 335 29.28 10.74 -22.40
N GLU A 336 30.04 11.03 -23.45
CA GLU A 336 29.71 10.65 -24.83
C GLU A 336 30.03 9.17 -25.14
N ARG A 337 30.73 8.47 -24.24
CA ARG A 337 31.15 7.07 -24.47
C ARG A 337 30.14 6.09 -23.89
N GLU A 338 29.31 5.55 -24.77
CA GLU A 338 28.31 4.52 -24.47
C GLU A 338 28.94 3.15 -24.13
N ASP A 339 30.15 2.87 -24.63
CA ASP A 339 30.86 1.60 -24.43
C ASP A 339 31.63 1.50 -23.10
N LEU A 340 31.62 2.57 -22.30
CA LEU A 340 32.41 2.66 -21.07
C LEU A 340 32.02 1.57 -20.05
N PHE A 341 30.72 1.30 -19.91
CA PHE A 341 30.22 0.26 -19.02
C PHE A 341 30.76 -1.13 -19.39
N GLU A 342 30.61 -1.54 -20.65
CA GLU A 342 31.03 -2.87 -21.11
C GLU A 342 32.53 -3.09 -20.93
N ARG A 343 33.34 -2.04 -21.16
CA ARG A 343 34.80 -2.10 -20.94
C ARG A 343 35.14 -2.23 -19.46
N ILE A 344 34.50 -1.47 -18.58
CA ILE A 344 34.73 -1.55 -17.13
C ILE A 344 34.26 -2.91 -16.59
N TYR A 345 33.10 -3.39 -17.02
CA TYR A 345 32.58 -4.69 -16.63
C TYR A 345 33.50 -5.83 -17.09
N ALA A 346 33.99 -5.80 -18.33
CA ALA A 346 34.96 -6.77 -18.83
C ALA A 346 36.28 -6.73 -18.03
N ALA A 347 36.79 -5.53 -17.73
CA ALA A 347 38.00 -5.34 -16.92
C ALA A 347 37.84 -5.89 -15.48
N MET A 348 36.67 -5.68 -14.86
CA MET A 348 36.36 -6.23 -13.55
C MET A 348 36.22 -7.75 -13.59
N LYS A 349 35.62 -8.31 -14.65
CA LYS A 349 35.50 -9.76 -14.84
C LYS A 349 36.85 -10.44 -15.05
N THR A 350 37.82 -9.77 -15.68
CA THR A 350 39.19 -10.31 -15.81
C THR A 350 39.98 -10.27 -14.51
N SER A 351 39.73 -9.29 -13.63
CA SER A 351 40.45 -9.17 -12.35
C SER A 351 39.88 -10.08 -11.26
N THR A 352 38.58 -10.39 -11.31
CA THR A 352 37.95 -11.42 -10.48
C THR A 352 37.96 -12.75 -11.22
N ASN A 353 38.92 -13.65 -10.90
CA ASN A 353 38.97 -15.02 -11.42
C ASN A 353 37.56 -15.62 -11.64
N GLU A 354 37.31 -16.13 -12.85
CA GLU A 354 36.00 -16.50 -13.46
C GLU A 354 35.03 -17.39 -12.66
N LEU A 355 35.34 -17.79 -11.42
CA LEU A 355 34.73 -18.92 -10.73
C LEU A 355 33.61 -18.59 -9.72
N VAL A 356 33.33 -17.33 -9.39
CA VAL A 356 32.25 -17.00 -8.44
C VAL A 356 31.49 -15.74 -8.85
N GLU A 357 30.39 -15.90 -9.58
CA GLU A 357 29.40 -14.82 -9.71
C GLU A 357 28.76 -14.58 -8.34
N THR A 358 29.21 -13.53 -7.65
CA THR A 358 28.69 -13.14 -6.34
C THR A 358 27.33 -12.45 -6.53
N HIS A 359 26.27 -13.22 -6.36
CA HIS A 359 24.91 -12.70 -6.31
C HIS A 359 24.61 -12.14 -4.92
N ALA A 360 23.99 -10.97 -4.85
CA ALA A 360 23.47 -10.40 -3.61
C ALA A 360 21.93 -10.34 -3.64
N ILE A 361 21.33 -10.52 -2.47
CA ILE A 361 19.88 -10.40 -2.28
C ILE A 361 19.59 -9.06 -1.64
N VAL A 362 18.71 -8.27 -2.25
CA VAL A 362 18.32 -6.94 -1.76
C VAL A 362 16.81 -6.84 -1.67
N GLN A 363 16.31 -6.39 -0.52
CA GLN A 363 14.90 -6.02 -0.37
C GLN A 363 14.74 -4.53 -0.70
N TYR A 364 13.93 -4.21 -1.71
CA TYR A 364 13.73 -2.84 -2.15
C TYR A 364 12.24 -2.48 -2.23
N ARG A 365 11.96 -1.16 -2.27
CA ARG A 365 10.59 -0.65 -2.37
C ARG A 365 9.90 -1.14 -3.65
N LEU A 366 8.58 -1.18 -3.61
CA LEU A 366 7.75 -1.48 -4.77
C LEU A 366 7.91 -0.41 -5.86
N PRO A 367 7.72 -0.78 -7.13
CA PRO A 367 7.51 0.17 -8.22
C PRO A 367 6.40 1.16 -7.87
N ARG A 368 6.50 2.39 -8.37
CA ARG A 368 5.68 3.53 -7.93
C ARG A 368 4.18 3.23 -7.97
N LEU A 369 3.68 2.78 -9.12
CA LEU A 369 2.24 2.54 -9.34
C LEU A 369 1.70 1.43 -8.42
N ILE A 370 2.45 0.33 -8.29
CA ILE A 370 2.11 -0.77 -7.38
C ILE A 370 2.09 -0.29 -5.93
N SER A 371 3.07 0.54 -5.52
CA SER A 371 3.12 1.13 -4.18
C SER A 371 1.90 2.02 -3.91
N GLU A 372 1.53 2.87 -4.86
CA GLU A 372 0.35 3.74 -4.76
C GLU A 372 -0.94 2.92 -4.65
N ALA A 373 -1.11 1.86 -5.46
CA ALA A 373 -2.26 0.96 -5.41
C ALA A 373 -2.37 0.22 -4.06
N THR A 374 -1.26 -0.34 -3.56
CA THR A 374 -1.21 -0.97 -2.22
C THR A 374 -1.57 0.01 -1.12
N ASN A 375 -1.05 1.25 -1.18
CA ASN A 375 -1.36 2.28 -0.18
C ASN A 375 -2.83 2.69 -0.23
N TYR A 376 -3.42 2.80 -1.43
CA TYR A 376 -4.85 3.07 -1.57
C TYR A 376 -5.68 1.97 -0.90
N LEU A 377 -5.42 0.69 -1.22
CA LEU A 377 -6.19 -0.43 -0.67
C LEU A 377 -6.06 -0.50 0.86
N ASN A 378 -4.86 -0.37 1.40
CA ASN A 378 -4.63 -0.35 2.86
C ASN A 378 -5.42 0.77 3.54
N ASN A 379 -5.39 1.99 3.01
CA ASN A 379 -6.12 3.12 3.57
C ASN A 379 -7.63 2.95 3.40
N PHE A 380 -8.08 2.51 2.23
CA PHE A 380 -9.48 2.31 1.91
C PHE A 380 -10.12 1.28 2.86
N PHE A 381 -9.56 0.08 2.96
CA PHE A 381 -10.09 -0.97 3.84
C PHE A 381 -9.84 -0.72 5.32
N GLY A 382 -8.78 0.03 5.67
CA GLY A 382 -8.44 0.34 7.06
C GLY A 382 -9.22 1.51 7.65
N THR A 383 -9.65 2.49 6.85
CA THR A 383 -10.25 3.74 7.36
C THR A 383 -11.53 4.18 6.64
N SER A 384 -11.66 3.90 5.35
CA SER A 384 -12.77 4.41 4.52
C SER A 384 -13.93 3.41 4.42
N LEU A 385 -13.67 2.13 4.61
CA LEU A 385 -14.70 1.11 4.74
C LEU A 385 -15.20 1.09 6.19
N LYS A 386 -16.48 1.44 6.37
CA LYS A 386 -17.14 1.43 7.69
C LYS A 386 -18.22 0.38 7.68
N TYR A 387 -18.26 -0.45 8.71
CA TYR A 387 -19.24 -1.52 8.84
C TYR A 387 -20.12 -1.30 10.06
N LEU A 388 -21.43 -1.36 9.83
CA LEU A 388 -22.43 -1.18 10.87
C LEU A 388 -23.40 -2.37 10.83
N GLY A 389 -23.12 -3.38 11.66
CA GLY A 389 -23.75 -4.69 11.61
C GLY A 389 -25.27 -4.69 11.84
N PRO A 390 -25.96 -5.82 11.55
CA PRO A 390 -27.42 -5.86 11.56
C PRO A 390 -28.03 -5.80 12.97
N LEU A 391 -27.27 -6.19 14.00
CA LEU A 391 -27.73 -6.21 15.40
C LEU A 391 -27.28 -4.94 16.11
N ARG A 392 -28.22 -4.03 16.37
CA ARG A 392 -27.97 -2.80 17.12
C ARG A 392 -27.90 -3.06 18.62
N ASP A 393 -27.24 -2.16 19.33
CA ASP A 393 -27.25 -2.16 20.79
C ASP A 393 -28.64 -1.74 21.29
N ALA A 394 -29.09 -2.35 22.39
CA ALA A 394 -30.39 -2.01 22.97
C ALA A 394 -30.34 -0.58 23.56
N PRO A 395 -31.48 0.13 23.62
CA PRO A 395 -31.53 1.41 24.32
C PRO A 395 -31.03 1.30 25.76
N LYS A 396 -30.08 2.16 26.14
CA LYS A 396 -29.50 2.21 27.49
C LYS A 396 -29.68 3.61 28.07
N PRO A 397 -29.81 3.75 29.40
CA PRO A 397 -29.81 5.06 30.04
C PRO A 397 -28.47 5.79 29.84
N LEU A 398 -27.36 5.04 29.84
CA LEU A 398 -26.01 5.55 29.66
C LEU A 398 -25.26 4.73 28.61
N TYR A 399 -24.54 5.44 27.74
CA TYR A 399 -23.75 4.89 26.66
C TYR A 399 -22.24 4.95 26.97
N PRO A 400 -21.44 4.01 26.44
CA PRO A 400 -20.01 3.96 26.69
C PRO A 400 -19.28 5.20 26.14
N LEU A 401 -18.10 5.46 26.72
CA LEU A 401 -17.15 6.46 26.22
C LEU A 401 -16.71 6.11 24.79
N ALA A 402 -16.28 7.15 24.05
CA ALA A 402 -15.76 6.95 22.70
C ALA A 402 -14.52 6.06 22.72
N PRO A 403 -14.34 5.17 21.73
CA PRO A 403 -13.15 4.35 21.63
C PRO A 403 -11.92 5.24 21.37
N ALA A 404 -10.78 4.89 21.97
CA ALA A 404 -9.54 5.66 21.81
C ALA A 404 -8.87 5.50 20.43
N ALA A 405 -9.31 4.52 19.63
CA ALA A 405 -8.66 4.14 18.37
C ALA A 405 -9.11 4.98 17.18
N ASP A 406 -10.42 5.13 16.96
CA ASP A 406 -10.99 5.98 15.91
C ASP A 406 -12.10 6.88 16.49
N PRO A 407 -11.92 8.22 16.48
CA PRO A 407 -12.92 9.15 17.00
C PRO A 407 -14.18 9.28 16.14
N ASN A 408 -14.26 8.63 14.96
CA ASN A 408 -15.41 8.66 14.07
C ASN A 408 -16.17 7.31 13.99
N ASP A 409 -15.73 6.29 14.71
CA ASP A 409 -16.31 4.94 14.65
C ASP A 409 -17.48 4.74 15.61
N VAL A 410 -18.70 4.70 15.08
CA VAL A 410 -19.95 4.50 15.84
C VAL A 410 -20.04 3.12 16.52
N GLY A 411 -19.13 2.21 16.21
CA GLY A 411 -19.13 0.83 16.69
C GLY A 411 -20.04 -0.06 15.84
N LEU A 412 -19.80 -1.37 15.91
CA LEU A 412 -20.46 -2.37 15.05
C LEU A 412 -21.97 -2.46 15.30
N ARG A 413 -22.40 -2.09 16.50
CA ARG A 413 -23.79 -2.12 16.95
C ARG A 413 -24.33 -0.71 17.17
N GLY A 414 -23.56 0.33 16.86
CA GLY A 414 -23.89 1.72 17.15
C GLY A 414 -23.70 2.11 18.62
N GLU A 415 -22.97 1.31 19.40
CA GLU A 415 -22.76 1.49 20.83
C GLU A 415 -22.07 2.81 21.21
N HIS A 416 -21.28 3.39 20.30
CA HIS A 416 -20.54 4.64 20.52
C HIS A 416 -21.24 5.87 19.91
N THR A 417 -22.45 5.71 19.39
CA THR A 417 -23.16 6.80 18.69
C THR A 417 -23.37 8.03 19.57
N ALA A 418 -23.72 7.84 20.85
CA ALA A 418 -23.95 8.96 21.76
C ALA A 418 -22.67 9.77 22.03
N SER A 419 -21.53 9.10 22.24
CA SER A 419 -20.26 9.77 22.50
C SER A 419 -19.70 10.45 21.26
N ILE A 420 -19.86 9.85 20.09
CA ILE A 420 -19.45 10.46 18.82
C ILE A 420 -20.32 11.65 18.45
N LEU A 421 -21.63 11.56 18.68
CA LEU A 421 -22.52 12.69 18.48
C LEU A 421 -22.12 13.86 19.38
N GLU A 422 -21.82 13.61 20.66
CA GLU A 422 -21.37 14.67 21.57
C GLU A 422 -20.03 15.27 21.16
N LEU A 423 -19.07 14.43 20.78
CA LEU A 423 -17.74 14.84 20.34
C LEU A 423 -17.79 15.72 19.08
N HIS A 424 -18.66 15.37 18.12
CA HIS A 424 -18.71 16.02 16.81
C HIS A 424 -19.94 16.89 16.58
N LYS A 425 -20.82 17.13 17.56
CA LYS A 425 -22.07 17.90 17.37
C LYS A 425 -21.86 19.24 16.68
N ASN A 426 -20.78 19.94 17.02
CA ASN A 426 -20.42 21.26 16.50
C ASN A 426 -19.56 21.21 15.22
N LYS A 427 -19.14 20.02 14.77
CA LYS A 427 -18.38 19.84 13.53
C LYS A 427 -19.26 20.31 12.37
N LYS A 428 -18.72 21.21 11.55
CA LYS A 428 -19.38 21.66 10.32
C LYS A 428 -19.24 20.57 9.27
N ILE A 429 -20.37 20.11 8.76
CA ILE A 429 -20.47 19.11 7.70
C ILE A 429 -21.25 19.67 6.53
N GLN A 430 -21.03 19.06 5.37
CA GLN A 430 -21.77 19.35 4.16
C GLN A 430 -22.71 18.19 3.85
N TYR A 431 -23.98 18.49 3.64
CA TYR A 431 -25.00 17.49 3.32
C TYR A 431 -26.10 18.11 2.46
N ILE A 432 -26.93 17.25 1.85
CA ILE A 432 -28.14 17.67 1.13
C ILE A 432 -29.28 17.71 2.15
N PRO A 433 -29.93 18.86 2.39
CA PRO A 433 -31.06 18.97 3.31
C PRO A 433 -32.21 18.03 2.94
N SER A 434 -32.90 17.53 3.96
CA SER A 434 -34.04 16.63 3.80
C SER A 434 -35.20 17.26 3.02
N THR A 435 -35.34 18.59 3.07
CA THR A 435 -36.34 19.37 2.33
C THR A 435 -36.27 19.15 0.83
N ASN A 436 -35.08 18.84 0.30
CA ASN A 436 -34.83 18.66 -1.12
C ASN A 436 -35.35 17.31 -1.65
N PHE A 437 -35.74 16.40 -0.75
CA PHE A 437 -36.29 15.08 -1.08
C PHE A 437 -37.82 15.02 -0.98
N LYS A 438 -38.49 16.14 -0.62
CA LYS A 438 -39.96 16.21 -0.53
C LYS A 438 -40.65 16.23 -1.91
N ASN A 439 -39.94 16.63 -2.95
CA ASN A 439 -40.43 16.69 -4.33
C ASN A 439 -39.82 15.56 -5.16
N PRO A 440 -40.51 15.08 -6.23
CA PRO A 440 -39.99 14.04 -7.10
C PRO A 440 -38.73 14.46 -7.87
N VAL A 441 -38.52 15.76 -8.07
CA VAL A 441 -37.28 16.32 -8.61
C VAL A 441 -36.38 16.70 -7.45
N ILE A 442 -35.30 15.93 -7.26
CA ILE A 442 -34.33 16.13 -6.18
C ILE A 442 -33.37 17.26 -6.56
N ASP A 443 -33.45 18.39 -5.87
CA ASP A 443 -32.44 19.43 -5.94
C ASP A 443 -31.20 19.02 -5.14
N ARG A 444 -30.05 18.85 -5.77
CA ARG A 444 -28.80 18.39 -5.11
C ARG A 444 -28.00 19.53 -4.48
N LYS A 445 -28.69 20.59 -4.02
CA LYS A 445 -28.04 21.73 -3.37
C LYS A 445 -27.48 21.35 -2.00
N ILE A 446 -26.17 21.41 -1.88
CA ILE A 446 -25.44 21.11 -0.65
C ILE A 446 -25.43 22.35 0.26
N VAL A 447 -25.59 22.13 1.57
CA VAL A 447 -25.46 23.17 2.59
C VAL A 447 -24.44 22.77 3.65
N THR A 448 -23.81 23.77 4.27
CA THR A 448 -22.91 23.55 5.42
C THR A 448 -23.65 23.86 6.71
N ARG A 449 -23.80 22.86 7.59
CA ARG A 449 -24.41 22.99 8.94
C ARG A 449 -23.61 22.17 9.95
N THR A 450 -23.95 22.30 11.23
CA THR A 450 -23.38 21.43 12.27
C THR A 450 -23.94 20.01 12.13
N LEU A 451 -23.18 19.00 12.57
CA LEU A 451 -23.61 17.60 12.57
C LEU A 451 -24.96 17.43 13.28
N GLU A 452 -25.13 18.03 14.46
CA GLU A 452 -26.36 17.94 15.24
C GLU A 452 -27.58 18.42 14.45
N VAL A 453 -27.47 19.56 13.77
CA VAL A 453 -28.57 20.12 12.96
C VAL A 453 -28.89 19.21 11.77
N ALA A 454 -27.89 18.63 11.12
CA ALA A 454 -28.11 17.73 10.00
C ALA A 454 -28.73 16.39 10.43
N VAL A 455 -28.31 15.85 11.59
CA VAL A 455 -28.91 14.64 12.17
C VAL A 455 -30.37 14.88 12.52
N ILE A 456 -30.70 16.02 13.16
CA ILE A 456 -32.07 16.39 13.50
C ILE A 456 -32.94 16.55 12.24
N ASP A 457 -32.42 17.20 11.20
CA ASP A 457 -33.13 17.36 9.91
C ASP A 457 -33.56 16.00 9.32
N TRP A 458 -32.64 15.03 9.28
CA TRP A 458 -32.95 13.69 8.78
C TRP A 458 -33.84 12.86 9.71
N LEU A 459 -33.69 12.97 11.04
CA LEU A 459 -34.58 12.30 11.99
C LEU A 459 -36.02 12.78 11.87
N GLN A 460 -36.23 14.09 11.66
CA GLN A 460 -37.54 14.69 11.43
C GLN A 460 -38.13 14.20 10.10
N TYR A 461 -37.33 14.18 9.03
CA TYR A 461 -37.77 13.71 7.72
C TYR A 461 -38.19 12.24 7.73
N LEU A 462 -37.46 11.38 8.46
CA LEU A 462 -37.79 9.96 8.61
C LEU A 462 -38.97 9.73 9.58
N GLY A 463 -39.46 10.77 10.27
CA GLY A 463 -40.55 10.66 11.24
C GLY A 463 -40.18 9.90 12.51
N VAL A 464 -38.89 9.91 12.88
CA VAL A 464 -38.36 9.10 14.00
C VAL A 464 -38.21 9.93 15.27
N ALA A 465 -37.75 11.18 15.16
CA ALA A 465 -37.61 12.10 16.29
C ALA A 465 -37.55 13.57 15.84
N ASN A 466 -37.98 14.48 16.71
CA ASN A 466 -37.92 15.94 16.49
C ASN A 466 -36.63 16.57 17.03
N SER A 467 -35.98 15.96 18.03
CA SER A 467 -34.69 16.41 18.56
C SER A 467 -33.90 15.24 19.14
N VAL A 468 -32.58 15.38 19.16
CA VAL A 468 -31.66 14.46 19.82
C VAL A 468 -30.59 15.28 20.54
N GLN A 469 -30.29 14.93 21.78
CA GLN A 469 -29.28 15.59 22.61
C GLN A 469 -28.42 14.52 23.28
N SER A 470 -27.11 14.61 23.07
CA SER A 470 -26.13 13.85 23.84
C SER A 470 -25.52 14.76 24.92
N ARG A 471 -25.17 14.20 26.07
CA ARG A 471 -24.47 14.91 27.14
C ARG A 471 -23.42 14.01 27.79
N ASP A 472 -22.21 14.54 27.94
CA ASP A 472 -21.14 13.88 28.67
C ASP A 472 -21.43 13.91 30.19
N GLN A 473 -21.46 12.73 30.81
CA GLN A 473 -21.61 12.53 32.26
C GLN A 473 -20.27 12.10 32.91
N GLY A 474 -19.16 12.39 32.26
CA GLY A 474 -17.81 12.06 32.70
C GLY A 474 -17.61 10.54 32.78
N LYS A 475 -17.21 10.05 33.96
CA LYS A 475 -16.94 8.61 34.16
C LYS A 475 -18.17 7.71 34.01
N LEU A 476 -19.38 8.27 34.04
CA LEU A 476 -20.62 7.53 33.88
C LEU A 476 -20.95 7.22 32.41
N GLY A 477 -20.25 7.84 31.46
CA GLY A 477 -20.53 7.71 30.03
C GLY A 477 -21.38 8.87 29.52
N HIS A 478 -22.18 8.61 28.49
CA HIS A 478 -22.96 9.64 27.80
C HIS A 478 -24.45 9.38 27.93
N GLU A 479 -25.21 10.42 28.28
CA GLU A 479 -26.66 10.40 28.32
C GLU A 479 -27.21 10.80 26.95
N LEU A 480 -28.19 10.04 26.44
CA LEU A 480 -28.85 10.34 25.16
C LEU A 480 -30.34 10.57 25.36
N LYS A 481 -30.80 11.78 25.07
CA LYS A 481 -32.20 12.21 25.18
C LYS A 481 -32.80 12.56 23.83
N VAL A 482 -34.07 12.20 23.65
CA VAL A 482 -34.79 12.34 22.38
C VAL A 482 -36.14 12.99 22.63
N GLY A 483 -36.51 13.96 21.79
CA GLY A 483 -37.86 14.54 21.75
C GLY A 483 -38.65 13.99 20.58
N ILE A 484 -39.84 13.43 20.83
CA ILE A 484 -40.73 12.87 19.78
C ILE A 484 -41.85 13.85 19.44
N ASP A 485 -42.28 14.65 20.43
CA ASP A 485 -43.42 15.54 20.32
C ASP A 485 -42.98 17.00 20.21
N ASN A 486 -43.87 17.85 19.71
CA ASN A 486 -43.66 19.32 19.69
C ASN A 486 -43.84 19.96 21.07
N SER A 487 -44.02 19.16 22.14
CA SER A 487 -44.16 19.59 23.54
C SER A 487 -42.86 20.12 24.15
N GLY A 488 -41.72 19.90 23.49
CA GLY A 488 -40.40 20.30 23.98
C GLY A 488 -39.83 19.41 25.09
N SER A 489 -40.55 18.37 25.52
CA SER A 489 -40.04 17.37 26.46
C SER A 489 -39.08 16.41 25.76
N THR A 490 -37.97 16.10 26.43
CA THR A 490 -37.00 15.10 25.99
C THR A 490 -37.02 13.92 26.95
N TYR A 491 -36.93 12.72 26.39
CA TYR A 491 -37.02 11.45 27.13
C TYR A 491 -35.76 10.62 26.88
N ASP A 492 -35.42 9.78 27.84
CA ASP A 492 -34.36 8.79 27.66
C ASP A 492 -34.76 7.80 26.57
N LEU A 493 -33.76 7.31 25.83
CA LEU A 493 -33.99 6.38 24.72
C LEU A 493 -34.72 5.10 25.17
N THR A 494 -34.61 4.70 26.44
CA THR A 494 -35.32 3.56 27.03
C THR A 494 -36.84 3.73 27.10
N HIS A 495 -37.32 4.98 27.11
CA HIS A 495 -38.73 5.32 27.15
C HIS A 495 -39.30 5.64 25.75
N VAL A 496 -38.43 5.65 24.73
CA VAL A 496 -38.78 5.88 23.34
C VAL A 496 -38.73 4.54 22.59
N GLY A 497 -39.61 4.35 21.60
CA GLY A 497 -39.58 3.15 20.76
C GLY A 497 -38.20 2.93 20.11
N VAL A 498 -37.87 1.67 19.81
CA VAL A 498 -36.53 1.27 19.33
C VAL A 498 -36.08 1.92 18.01
N GLY A 499 -36.98 2.56 17.25
CA GLY A 499 -36.67 3.14 15.94
C GLY A 499 -35.51 4.14 15.95
N VAL A 500 -35.44 5.00 16.98
CA VAL A 500 -34.35 6.00 17.09
C VAL A 500 -33.00 5.31 17.29
N SER A 501 -32.94 4.25 18.11
CA SER A 501 -31.69 3.52 18.37
C SER A 501 -31.19 2.74 17.15
N GLN A 502 -32.09 2.37 16.23
CA GLN A 502 -31.70 1.71 14.97
C GLN A 502 -31.19 2.69 13.91
N VAL A 503 -31.82 3.87 13.80
CA VAL A 503 -31.59 4.84 12.72
C VAL A 503 -30.46 5.82 13.04
N LEU A 504 -30.34 6.27 14.29
CA LEU A 504 -29.36 7.29 14.68
C LEU A 504 -27.91 6.91 14.35
N PRO A 505 -27.42 5.68 14.59
CA PRO A 505 -26.06 5.29 14.23
C PRO A 505 -25.79 5.38 12.73
N ILE A 506 -26.78 5.05 11.90
CA ILE A 506 -26.69 5.12 10.43
C ILE A 506 -26.51 6.58 10.00
N LEU A 507 -27.35 7.49 10.51
CA LEU A 507 -27.29 8.91 10.16
C LEU A 507 -25.95 9.54 10.58
N VAL A 508 -25.52 9.29 11.83
CA VAL A 508 -24.24 9.80 12.34
C VAL A 508 -23.08 9.27 11.50
N MET A 509 -23.05 7.98 11.18
CA MET A 509 -22.01 7.38 10.36
C MET A 509 -22.00 7.96 8.93
N CYS A 510 -23.15 8.05 8.25
CA CYS A 510 -23.26 8.63 6.91
C CYS A 510 -22.78 10.08 6.87
N LEU A 511 -23.22 10.91 7.82
CA LEU A 511 -22.93 12.35 7.85
C LEU A 511 -21.49 12.66 8.25
N LEU A 512 -20.84 11.78 9.01
CA LEU A 512 -19.44 11.93 9.41
C LEU A 512 -18.44 11.32 8.43
N SER A 513 -18.88 10.46 7.52
CA SER A 513 -17.98 9.79 6.58
C SER A 513 -17.44 10.73 5.52
N ASP A 514 -16.19 10.48 5.11
CA ASP A 514 -15.53 11.24 4.07
C ASP A 514 -15.97 10.75 2.68
N MET A 515 -15.72 11.58 1.67
CA MET A 515 -15.94 11.19 0.28
C MET A 515 -15.09 9.95 -0.03
N ASP A 516 -15.60 9.10 -0.92
CA ASP A 516 -15.01 7.79 -1.25
C ASP A 516 -15.09 6.71 -0.16
N SER A 517 -15.73 6.99 0.98
CA SER A 517 -16.01 5.96 1.99
C SER A 517 -17.07 4.97 1.50
N THR A 518 -16.96 3.70 1.89
CA THR A 518 -17.99 2.67 1.66
C THR A 518 -18.58 2.25 2.99
N LEU A 519 -19.89 2.40 3.12
CA LEU A 519 -20.64 2.01 4.30
C LEU A 519 -21.31 0.66 4.00
N VAL A 520 -21.04 -0.33 4.85
CA VAL A 520 -21.52 -1.71 4.74
C VAL A 520 -22.53 -2.03 5.84
#